data_AF-A0A3B9KDN8-F1
#
_entry.id   AF-A0A3B9KDN8-F1
#
_cell.length_a   1.000
_cell.length_b   1.000
_cell.length_c   1.000
_cell.angle_alpha   90.00
_cell.angle_beta   90.00
_cell.angle_gamma   90.00
#
_symmetry.space_group_name_H-M   'P 1'
#
loop_
_entity.id
_entity.type
_entity.pdbx_description
1 polymer ?
#
loop_
_entity_poly.entity_id
_entity_poly.type
_entity_poly.pdbx_seq_one_letter_code
_entity_poly.pdbx_strand_id
1 'polypeptide(L)'
;MTRCGPTTTGTEYDLYFIGTVGGIQYSYVSRIPAYTGPNTYGSGQVSIVFAQQPLSTTTVWGNSGNAPAKMTINGDLKSGSMEVDLAGATNSVHVSGNWSCG
;
A
#
# COMPACT_ATOMS: atom_id res chain seq x y z
N MET A 1 5.47 2.28 13.79
CA MET A 1 6.13 3.35 13.02
C MET A 1 5.50 3.37 11.64
N THR A 2 4.90 4.49 11.25
CA THR A 2 4.37 4.71 9.91
C THR A 2 5.52 5.18 9.03
N ARG A 3 5.73 4.58 7.86
CA ARG A 3 6.74 5.02 6.90
C ARG A 3 6.02 5.44 5.63
N CYS A 4 6.25 6.65 5.14
CA CYS A 4 5.96 6.97 3.75
C CYS A 4 7.04 7.87 3.18
N GLY A 5 7.54 7.48 2.01
CA GLY A 5 8.58 8.22 1.32
C GLY A 5 9.43 7.34 0.41
N PRO A 6 10.30 7.98 -0.39
CA PRO A 6 11.30 7.27 -1.17
C PRO A 6 12.20 6.41 -0.27
N THR A 7 12.66 5.28 -0.78
CA THR A 7 13.74 4.51 -0.14
C THR A 7 15.05 5.28 -0.18
N THR A 8 16.05 4.83 0.58
CA THR A 8 17.36 5.50 0.65
C THR A 8 18.03 5.65 -0.72
N THR A 9 17.77 4.73 -1.65
CA THR A 9 18.26 4.79 -3.02
C THR A 9 17.45 5.72 -3.92
N GLY A 10 16.26 6.17 -3.48
CA GLY A 10 15.35 7.02 -4.24
C GLY A 10 14.63 6.31 -5.40
N THR A 11 14.91 5.02 -5.62
CA THR A 11 14.39 4.23 -6.74
C THR A 11 13.03 3.61 -6.46
N GLU A 12 12.69 3.46 -5.18
CA GLU A 12 11.41 2.91 -4.75
C GLU A 12 10.70 3.92 -3.85
N TYR A 13 9.37 3.82 -3.75
CA TYR A 13 8.59 4.52 -2.74
C TYR A 13 7.87 3.50 -1.87
N ASP A 14 8.09 3.56 -0.56
CA ASP A 14 7.45 2.67 0.42
C ASP A 14 6.38 3.44 1.19
N LEU A 15 5.23 2.80 1.39
CA LEU A 15 4.21 3.20 2.34
C LEU A 15 3.90 2.02 3.25
N TYR A 16 3.96 2.26 4.56
CA TYR A 16 3.72 1.27 5.59
C TYR A 16 2.87 1.87 6.72
N PHE A 17 1.76 1.23 7.04
CA PHE A 17 0.95 1.56 8.20
C PHE A 17 0.39 0.32 8.89
N ILE A 18 0.14 0.48 10.18
CA ILE A 18 -0.57 -0.49 11.01
C ILE A 18 -1.86 0.20 11.46
N GLY A 19 -2.99 -0.46 11.25
CA GLY A 19 -4.31 0.04 11.65
C GLY A 19 -5.13 -1.05 12.35
N THR A 20 -6.29 -0.67 12.86
CA THR A 20 -7.22 -1.59 13.53
C THR A 20 -8.60 -1.48 12.91
N VAL A 21 -9.22 -2.61 12.59
CA VAL A 21 -10.59 -2.71 12.07
C VAL A 21 -11.36 -3.66 12.98
N GLY A 22 -12.43 -3.18 13.63
CA GLY A 22 -13.24 -4.01 14.53
C GLY A 22 -12.46 -4.64 15.70
N GLY A 23 -11.41 -3.96 16.20
CA GLY A 23 -10.54 -4.46 17.27
C GLY A 23 -9.41 -5.38 16.80
N ILE A 24 -9.36 -5.73 15.52
CA ILE A 24 -8.32 -6.58 14.91
C ILE A 24 -7.28 -5.70 14.23
N GLN A 25 -6.00 -5.96 14.49
CA GLN A 25 -4.90 -5.22 13.87
C GLN A 25 -4.58 -5.74 12.46
N TYR A 26 -4.27 -4.83 11.56
CA TYR A 26 -3.85 -5.11 10.18
C TYR A 26 -2.61 -4.29 9.84
N SER A 27 -1.72 -4.89 9.05
CA SER A 27 -0.60 -4.21 8.41
C SER A 27 -0.89 -4.01 6.94
N TYR A 28 -0.61 -2.80 6.44
CA TYR A 28 -0.61 -2.50 5.02
C TYR A 28 0.78 -2.04 4.60
N VAL A 29 1.26 -2.61 3.51
CA VAL A 29 2.51 -2.25 2.87
C VAL A 29 2.22 -2.03 1.39
N SER A 30 2.57 -0.87 0.86
CA SER A 30 2.61 -0.67 -0.58
C SER A 30 3.98 -0.15 -1.01
N ARG A 31 4.41 -0.61 -2.18
CA ARG A 31 5.67 -0.24 -2.79
C ARG A 31 5.46 0.11 -4.25
N ILE A 32 6.09 1.20 -4.69
CA ILE A 32 6.29 1.50 -6.10
C ILE A 32 7.76 1.14 -6.42
N PRO A 33 8.06 0.01 -7.09
CA PRO A 33 9.44 -0.44 -7.28
C PRO A 33 10.26 0.41 -8.25
N ALA A 34 9.60 1.07 -9.19
CA ALA A 34 10.20 1.97 -10.18
C ALA A 34 9.62 3.38 -9.98
N TYR A 35 9.96 3.98 -8.84
CA TYR A 35 9.49 5.32 -8.48
C TYR A 35 10.18 6.39 -9.34
N THR A 36 9.38 7.27 -9.92
CA THR A 36 9.84 8.33 -10.86
C THR A 36 9.50 9.74 -10.37
N GLY A 37 9.04 9.89 -9.12
CA GLY A 37 8.64 11.16 -8.52
C GLY A 37 7.13 11.24 -8.20
N PRO A 38 6.65 12.40 -7.71
CA PRO A 38 5.23 12.62 -7.43
C PRO A 38 4.38 12.40 -8.69
N ASN A 39 3.52 11.39 -8.65
CA ASN A 39 2.62 11.06 -9.75
C ASN A 39 1.53 10.10 -9.26
N THR A 40 0.59 9.77 -10.14
CA THR A 40 -0.31 8.62 -9.99
C THR A 40 0.32 7.39 -10.64
N TYR A 41 0.40 6.32 -9.86
CA TYR A 41 0.89 5.00 -10.25
C TYR A 41 -0.29 4.03 -10.29
N GLY A 42 -0.33 3.21 -11.34
CA GLY A 42 -1.44 2.30 -11.62
C GLY A 42 -1.12 0.82 -11.40
N SER A 43 -2.01 -0.02 -11.94
CA SER A 43 -1.77 -1.46 -12.13
C SER A 43 -0.42 -1.71 -12.79
N GLY A 44 0.30 -2.73 -12.34
CA GLY A 44 1.66 -3.06 -12.81
C GLY A 44 2.77 -2.26 -12.14
N GLN A 45 2.46 -1.13 -11.51
CA GLN A 45 3.45 -0.22 -10.93
C GLN A 45 3.44 -0.21 -9.40
N VAL A 46 2.36 -0.70 -8.77
CA VAL A 46 2.19 -0.72 -7.32
C VAL A 46 2.07 -2.18 -6.85
N SER A 47 2.96 -2.57 -5.94
CA SER A 47 2.95 -3.85 -5.23
C SER A 47 2.44 -3.64 -3.82
N ILE A 48 1.50 -4.48 -3.36
CA ILE A 48 0.76 -4.26 -2.12
C ILE A 48 0.63 -5.57 -1.36
N VAL A 49 0.79 -5.46 -0.04
CA VAL A 49 0.47 -6.53 0.92
C VAL A 49 -0.39 -5.91 2.02
N PHE A 50 -1.60 -6.44 2.17
CA PHE A 50 -2.50 -6.17 3.28
C PHE A 50 -2.70 -7.47 4.07
N ALA A 51 -2.47 -7.43 5.38
CA ALA A 51 -2.50 -8.64 6.18
C ALA A 51 -3.03 -8.40 7.58
N GLN A 52 -3.84 -9.31 8.09
CA GLN A 52 -4.24 -9.35 9.50
C GLN A 52 -3.06 -9.75 10.38
N GLN A 53 -2.99 -9.21 11.60
CA GLN A 53 -2.04 -9.58 12.64
C GLN A 53 -2.72 -10.41 13.76
N PRO A 54 -2.06 -11.46 14.28
CA PRO A 54 -0.78 -12.03 13.81
C PRO A 54 -0.91 -12.62 12.40
N LEU A 55 0.18 -12.59 11.63
CA LEU A 55 0.19 -13.05 10.24
C LEU A 55 -0.31 -14.50 10.13
N SER A 56 -1.34 -14.69 9.30
CA SER A 56 -1.87 -16.00 8.92
C SER A 56 -2.05 -16.04 7.41
N THR A 57 -1.78 -17.17 6.76
CA THR A 57 -1.83 -17.31 5.30
C THR A 57 -3.24 -17.15 4.72
N THR A 58 -4.28 -17.27 5.53
CA THR A 58 -5.69 -17.12 5.12
C THR A 58 -6.19 -15.68 5.18
N THR A 59 -5.40 -14.77 5.74
CA THR A 59 -5.75 -13.37 5.98
C THR A 59 -4.66 -12.45 5.42
N VAL A 60 -4.10 -12.82 4.27
CA VAL A 60 -3.19 -11.99 3.46
C VAL A 60 -3.84 -11.76 2.11
N TRP A 61 -3.88 -10.50 1.72
CA TRP A 61 -4.28 -10.02 0.40
C TRP A 61 -3.09 -9.28 -0.18
N GLY A 62 -2.78 -9.51 -1.45
CA GLY A 62 -1.67 -8.80 -2.06
C GLY A 62 -1.64 -8.94 -3.56
N ASN A 63 -0.92 -8.02 -4.20
CA ASN A 63 -0.64 -8.07 -5.62
C ASN A 63 0.87 -8.01 -5.82
N SER A 64 1.40 -8.87 -6.68
CA SER A 64 2.77 -8.73 -7.20
C SER A 64 2.82 -7.70 -8.36
N GLY A 65 1.92 -6.71 -8.34
CA GLY A 65 1.72 -5.73 -9.41
C GLY A 65 0.55 -6.01 -10.36
N ASN A 66 -0.12 -7.17 -10.31
CA ASN A 66 -1.13 -7.51 -11.33
C ASN A 66 -2.58 -7.11 -11.01
N ALA A 67 -2.86 -6.59 -9.81
CA ALA A 67 -4.22 -6.20 -9.44
C ALA A 67 -4.50 -4.72 -9.77
N PRO A 68 -5.77 -4.35 -10.03
CA PRO A 68 -6.20 -2.96 -10.13
C PRO A 68 -5.76 -2.16 -8.90
N ALA A 69 -4.87 -1.21 -9.12
CA ALA A 69 -4.35 -0.34 -8.09
C ALA A 69 -4.19 1.07 -8.64
N LYS A 70 -4.50 2.06 -7.83
CA LYS A 70 -4.22 3.47 -8.09
C LYS A 70 -3.65 4.08 -6.83
N MET A 71 -2.46 4.63 -6.93
CA MET A 71 -1.78 5.30 -5.83
C MET A 71 -1.22 6.64 -6.31
N THR A 72 -1.66 7.73 -5.71
CA THR A 72 -1.19 9.09 -6.02
C THR A 72 -0.26 9.57 -4.92
N ILE A 73 0.96 9.96 -5.29
CA ILE A 73 1.94 10.58 -4.39
C ILE A 73 1.94 12.09 -4.64
N ASN A 74 1.71 12.89 -3.60
CA ASN A 74 1.71 14.35 -3.69
C ASN A 74 3.15 14.93 -3.73
N GLY A 75 3.26 16.20 -4.13
CA GLY A 75 4.55 16.89 -4.30
C GLY A 75 5.38 17.04 -3.02
N ASP A 76 4.77 16.89 -1.84
CA ASP A 76 5.44 16.90 -0.54
C ASP A 76 6.16 15.58 -0.21
N LEU A 77 5.98 14.54 -1.05
CA LEU A 77 6.48 13.17 -0.88
C LEU A 77 5.98 12.44 0.37
N LYS A 78 5.13 13.09 1.16
CA LYS A 78 4.68 12.65 2.47
C LYS A 78 3.17 12.47 2.57
N SER A 79 2.42 12.87 1.55
CA SER A 79 0.98 12.65 1.48
C SER A 79 0.56 12.07 0.14
N GLY A 80 -0.67 11.57 0.10
CA GLY A 80 -1.23 11.00 -1.11
C GLY A 80 -2.55 10.28 -0.88
N SER A 81 -3.01 9.58 -1.91
CA SER A 81 -4.25 8.81 -1.90
C SER A 81 -4.09 7.45 -2.58
N MET A 82 -4.90 6.48 -2.17
CA MET A 82 -4.92 5.13 -2.72
C MET A 82 -6.35 4.67 -2.96
N GLU A 83 -6.48 3.81 -3.97
CA GLU A 83 -7.68 3.04 -4.27
C GLU A 83 -7.21 1.73 -4.92
N VAL A 84 -7.48 0.62 -4.24
CA VAL A 84 -6.88 -0.68 -4.58
C VAL A 84 -7.88 -1.78 -4.32
N ASP A 85 -8.05 -2.65 -5.32
CA ASP A 85 -8.76 -3.90 -5.16
C ASP A 85 -7.76 -5.05 -5.06
N LEU A 86 -7.77 -5.74 -3.92
CA LEU A 86 -6.91 -6.91 -3.69
C LEU A 86 -7.78 -8.17 -3.64
N ALA A 87 -7.43 -9.15 -4.46
CA ALA A 87 -7.92 -10.51 -4.28
C ALA A 87 -7.07 -11.22 -3.21
N GLY A 88 -7.71 -11.98 -2.33
CA GLY A 88 -7.04 -12.84 -1.35
C GLY A 88 -7.52 -14.28 -1.45
N ALA A 89 -7.11 -15.09 -0.47
CA ALA A 89 -7.34 -16.54 -0.49
C ALA A 89 -8.83 -16.94 -0.42
N THR A 90 -9.68 -16.18 0.26
CA THR A 90 -11.11 -16.52 0.49
C THR A 90 -12.09 -15.42 0.08
N ASN A 91 -11.63 -14.18 -0.08
CA ASN A 91 -12.44 -13.02 -0.43
C ASN A 91 -11.57 -11.93 -1.08
N SER A 92 -12.23 -10.92 -1.67
CA SER A 92 -11.61 -9.67 -2.11
C SER A 92 -11.73 -8.59 -1.04
N VAL A 93 -10.76 -7.70 -0.98
CA VAL A 93 -10.78 -6.49 -0.14
C VAL A 93 -10.58 -5.26 -1.02
N HIS A 94 -11.36 -4.23 -0.75
CA HIS A 94 -11.17 -2.90 -1.32
C HIS A 94 -10.51 -2.02 -0.26
N VAL A 95 -9.38 -1.40 -0.61
CA VAL A 95 -8.64 -0.48 0.26
C VAL A 95 -8.58 0.89 -0.42
N SER A 96 -9.16 1.90 0.22
CA SER A 96 -9.16 3.27 -0.27
C SER A 96 -8.91 4.27 0.85
N GLY A 97 -8.22 5.36 0.57
CA GLY A 97 -8.07 6.45 1.53
C GLY A 97 -6.95 7.42 1.19
N ASN A 98 -6.74 8.37 2.10
CA ASN A 98 -5.63 9.32 2.04
C ASN A 98 -4.65 9.04 3.17
N TRP A 99 -3.37 9.33 2.96
CA TRP A 99 -2.37 9.31 4.02
C TRP A 99 -1.60 10.63 4.07
N SER A 100 -0.99 10.85 5.23
CA SER A 100 0.01 11.90 5.46
C SER A 100 0.99 11.40 6.52
N CYS A 101 2.29 11.64 6.31
CA CYS A 101 3.34 11.36 7.29
C CYS A 101 3.96 12.66 7.82
N GLY A 102 4.22 12.69 9.13
CA GLY A 102 5.05 13.71 9.78
C GLY A 102 6.52 13.48 9.53
#